data_AF-A0A8R1IP58-F1
#
_entry.id   AF-A0A8R1IP58-F1
#
_cell.length_a   1.000
_cell.length_b   1.000
_cell.length_c   1.000
_cell.angle_alpha   90.00
_cell.angle_beta   90.00
_cell.angle_gamma   90.00
#
_symmetry.space_group_name_H-M   'P 1'
#
loop_
_entity.id
_entity.type
_entity.pdbx_description
1 polymer ?
#
loop_
_entity_poly.entity_id
_entity_poly.type
_entity_poly.pdbx_seq_one_letter_code
_entity_poly.pdbx_strand_id
1 'polypeptide(L)'
;MRKLEWYESVLVLLFIATIAHYLMMWAAYFEKTLVYKQNVKKTRKTKKDDPAEAEKLMREALEEFLPKYSELLPIILARGTVNLCKNLVLTAKEAMEKKEPEPEEPTEEFLAQQRREKRAAAPPQPEFKFEVAQGLKAVTTNDPNMEKKYAAESAVVAQKQSGSSWTPDELAHLVRLSTEKYPAGTPNRWEQMGRVLNRTPEDVIAMAGKMKQMKQEDYTKLLMTSIQQSVPAEEKEKCEEEWSQEEQKVFEKALQKFPKGTDERWERISEEIGTKSKKQVMVRFKQLSEMIRKKKTENLN
;
A
#
# COMPACT_ATOMS: atom_id res chain seq x y z
N MET A 1 -51.03 -24.35 -27.40
CA MET A 1 -49.74 -23.66 -27.17
C MET A 1 -49.15 -24.22 -25.89
N ARG A 2 -47.99 -24.89 -25.95
CA ARG A 2 -47.32 -25.42 -24.76
C ARG A 2 -46.78 -24.24 -23.97
N LYS A 3 -47.13 -24.13 -22.68
CA LYS A 3 -46.56 -23.11 -21.80
C LYS A 3 -45.13 -23.55 -21.50
N LEU A 4 -44.14 -22.71 -21.81
CA LEU A 4 -42.78 -22.95 -21.33
C LEU A 4 -42.81 -22.84 -19.82
N GLU A 5 -42.23 -23.83 -19.16
CA GLU A 5 -42.00 -23.75 -17.73
C GLU A 5 -40.97 -22.64 -17.43
N TRP A 6 -41.00 -22.08 -16.22
CA TRP A 6 -40.11 -20.97 -15.85
C TRP A 6 -38.62 -21.34 -15.99
N TYR A 7 -38.25 -22.59 -15.68
CA TYR A 7 -36.89 -23.09 -15.82
C TYR A 7 -36.46 -23.23 -17.29
N GLU A 8 -37.35 -23.62 -18.19
CA GLU A 8 -37.06 -23.68 -19.64
C GLU A 8 -36.74 -22.27 -20.16
N SER A 9 -37.48 -21.26 -19.67
CA SER A 9 -37.23 -19.85 -19.99
C SER A 9 -35.87 -19.38 -19.44
N VAL A 10 -35.50 -19.78 -18.22
CA VAL A 10 -34.16 -19.48 -17.65
C VAL A 10 -33.05 -20.16 -18.45
N LEU A 11 -33.21 -21.41 -18.86
CA LEU A 11 -32.21 -22.14 -19.66
C LEU A 11 -32.00 -21.49 -21.02
N VAL A 12 -33.08 -21.09 -21.70
CA VAL A 12 -33.02 -20.37 -22.97
C VAL A 12 -32.32 -19.01 -22.79
N LEU A 13 -32.64 -18.27 -21.73
CA LEU A 13 -32.00 -16.99 -21.44
C LEU A 13 -30.50 -17.15 -21.16
N LEU A 14 -30.12 -18.17 -20.37
CA LEU A 14 -28.72 -18.49 -20.13
C LEU A 14 -28.00 -18.83 -21.43
N PHE A 15 -28.59 -19.68 -22.28
CA PHE A 15 -28.02 -20.03 -23.57
C PHE A 15 -27.79 -18.81 -24.46
N ILE A 16 -28.79 -17.92 -24.59
CA ILE A 16 -28.64 -16.67 -25.35
C ILE A 16 -27.55 -15.78 -24.75
N ALA A 17 -27.50 -15.65 -23.41
CA ALA A 17 -26.46 -14.89 -22.73
C ALA A 17 -25.06 -15.47 -22.96
N THR A 18 -24.91 -16.80 -23.04
CA THR A 18 -23.62 -17.43 -23.38
C THR A 18 -23.16 -17.09 -24.78
N ILE A 19 -24.08 -17.12 -25.75
CA ILE A 19 -23.78 -16.78 -27.14
C ILE A 19 -23.41 -15.31 -27.24
N ALA A 20 -24.18 -14.42 -26.60
CA ALA A 20 -23.89 -13.00 -26.56
C ALA A 20 -22.51 -12.72 -25.93
N HIS A 21 -22.17 -13.39 -24.82
CA HIS A 21 -20.87 -13.27 -24.19
C HIS A 21 -19.74 -13.77 -25.11
N TYR A 22 -19.94 -14.90 -25.79
CA TYR A 22 -18.97 -15.42 -26.75
C TYR A 22 -18.72 -14.45 -27.92
N LEU A 23 -19.78 -13.87 -28.47
CA LEU A 23 -19.68 -12.84 -29.50
C LEU A 23 -18.95 -11.59 -28.99
N MET A 24 -19.17 -11.20 -27.73
CA MET A 24 -18.47 -10.08 -27.10
C MET A 24 -16.96 -10.34 -26.95
N MET A 25 -16.57 -11.57 -26.58
CA MET A 25 -15.16 -11.96 -26.54
C MET A 25 -14.51 -11.90 -27.94
N TRP A 26 -15.22 -12.35 -28.98
CA TRP A 26 -14.77 -12.17 -30.36
C TRP A 26 -14.68 -10.70 -30.78
N ALA A 27 -15.66 -9.87 -30.39
CA ALA A 27 -15.63 -8.44 -30.68
C ALA A 27 -14.40 -7.76 -30.05
N ALA A 28 -14.07 -8.10 -28.80
CA ALA A 28 -12.86 -7.61 -28.13
C ALA A 28 -11.58 -8.05 -28.86
N TYR A 29 -11.51 -9.32 -29.28
CA TYR A 29 -10.41 -9.84 -30.09
C TYR A 29 -10.24 -9.05 -31.41
N PHE A 30 -11.34 -8.82 -32.14
CA PHE A 30 -11.31 -8.08 -33.39
C PHE A 30 -10.91 -6.60 -33.19
N GLU A 31 -11.43 -5.96 -32.15
CA GLU A 31 -11.06 -4.58 -31.82
C GLU A 31 -9.54 -4.46 -31.57
N LYS A 32 -8.98 -5.33 -30.72
CA LYS A 32 -7.53 -5.35 -30.45
C LYS A 32 -6.72 -5.66 -31.70
N THR A 33 -7.19 -6.58 -32.54
CA THR A 33 -6.56 -6.90 -33.82
C THR A 33 -6.50 -5.67 -34.74
N LEU A 34 -7.59 -4.89 -34.83
CA LEU A 34 -7.66 -3.69 -35.67
C LEU A 34 -6.76 -2.56 -35.12
N VAL A 35 -6.79 -2.33 -33.81
CA VAL A 35 -5.93 -1.35 -33.14
C VAL A 35 -4.46 -1.69 -33.36
N TYR A 36 -4.09 -2.96 -33.20
CA TYR A 36 -2.71 -3.41 -33.41
C TYR A 36 -2.26 -3.22 -34.86
N LYS A 37 -3.09 -3.62 -35.84
CA LYS A 37 -2.81 -3.38 -37.26
C LYS A 37 -2.65 -1.89 -37.60
N GLN A 38 -3.41 -1.01 -36.94
CA GLN A 38 -3.28 0.44 -37.13
C GLN A 38 -1.97 0.98 -36.53
N ASN A 39 -1.57 0.47 -35.37
CA ASN A 39 -0.35 0.88 -34.67
C ASN A 39 0.92 0.39 -35.40
N VAL A 40 0.93 -0.86 -35.90
CA VAL A 40 2.05 -1.40 -36.71
C VAL A 40 2.25 -0.59 -37.99
N LYS A 41 1.17 -0.19 -38.68
CA LYS A 41 1.27 0.68 -39.87
C LYS A 41 1.88 2.06 -39.54
N LYS A 42 1.62 2.59 -38.34
CA LYS A 42 2.21 3.87 -37.88
C LYS A 42 3.67 3.70 -37.48
N THR A 43 4.02 2.67 -36.71
CA THR A 43 5.41 2.42 -36.28
C THR A 43 6.31 2.07 -37.47
N ARG A 44 5.82 1.29 -38.45
CA ARG A 44 6.56 1.01 -39.71
C ARG A 44 6.86 2.25 -40.54
N LYS A 45 6.07 3.32 -40.42
CA LYS A 45 6.37 4.61 -41.06
C LYS A 45 7.44 5.42 -40.31
N THR A 46 7.68 5.12 -39.04
CA THR A 46 8.56 5.90 -38.15
C THR A 46 9.88 5.19 -37.82
N LYS A 47 9.93 3.86 -37.89
CA LYS A 47 11.13 3.05 -37.61
C LYS A 47 11.31 1.90 -38.60
N LYS A 48 12.58 1.60 -38.90
CA LYS A 48 13.05 0.46 -39.72
C LYS A 48 13.23 -0.79 -38.83
N ASP A 49 12.19 -1.15 -38.09
CA ASP A 49 12.19 -2.35 -37.24
C ASP A 49 11.85 -3.59 -38.09
N ASP A 50 12.34 -4.77 -37.68
CA ASP A 50 12.17 -6.04 -38.40
C ASP A 50 10.69 -6.46 -38.41
N PRO A 51 10.03 -6.61 -39.58
CA PRO A 51 8.59 -6.82 -39.66
C PRO A 51 8.14 -8.14 -39.00
N ALA A 52 9.01 -9.14 -38.96
CA ALA A 52 8.72 -10.45 -38.38
C ALA A 52 8.58 -10.40 -36.85
N GLU A 53 9.38 -9.57 -36.16
CA GLU A 53 9.30 -9.43 -34.70
C GLU A 53 8.03 -8.70 -34.26
N ALA A 54 7.65 -7.65 -34.99
CA ALA A 54 6.40 -6.93 -34.74
C ALA A 54 5.16 -7.82 -34.95
N GLU A 55 5.18 -8.71 -35.94
CA GLU A 55 4.11 -9.70 -36.14
C GLU A 55 4.10 -10.79 -35.06
N LYS A 56 5.26 -11.19 -34.53
CA LYS A 56 5.34 -12.17 -33.43
C LYS A 56 4.76 -11.61 -32.13
N LEU A 57 5.15 -10.38 -31.76
CA LEU A 57 4.60 -9.68 -30.60
C LEU A 57 3.09 -9.43 -30.76
N MET A 58 2.61 -9.21 -32.00
CA MET A 58 1.19 -9.12 -32.28
C MET A 58 0.47 -10.42 -31.91
N ARG A 59 0.98 -11.56 -32.40
CA ARG A 59 0.36 -12.86 -32.15
C ARG A 59 0.31 -13.18 -30.67
N GLU A 60 1.42 -12.99 -29.97
CA GLU A 60 1.51 -13.21 -28.52
C GLU A 60 0.54 -12.32 -27.73
N ALA A 61 0.44 -11.03 -28.07
CA ALA A 61 -0.51 -10.13 -27.43
C ALA A 61 -1.98 -10.45 -27.76
N LEU A 62 -2.27 -11.06 -28.92
CA LEU A 62 -3.61 -11.47 -29.33
C LEU A 62 -4.03 -12.82 -28.73
N GLU A 63 -3.07 -13.68 -28.37
CA GLU A 63 -3.34 -14.98 -27.74
C GLU A 63 -4.04 -14.85 -26.38
N GLU A 64 -3.82 -13.72 -25.68
CA GLU A 64 -4.52 -13.40 -24.44
C GLU A 64 -6.03 -13.19 -24.68
N PHE A 65 -6.40 -12.55 -25.79
CA PHE A 65 -7.78 -12.19 -26.13
C PHE A 65 -8.51 -13.27 -26.93
N LEU A 66 -7.90 -14.43 -27.18
CA LEU A 66 -8.58 -15.55 -27.82
C LEU A 66 -9.76 -15.99 -26.93
N PRO A 67 -10.97 -16.13 -27.49
CA PRO A 67 -12.13 -16.57 -26.73
C PRO A 67 -11.90 -18.00 -26.23
N LYS A 68 -11.54 -18.13 -24.95
CA LYS A 68 -11.30 -19.42 -24.29
C LYS A 68 -12.63 -19.95 -23.77
N TYR A 69 -12.93 -21.21 -24.08
CA TYR A 69 -14.15 -21.86 -23.61
C TYR A 69 -14.23 -21.94 -22.08
N SER A 70 -13.08 -21.97 -21.37
CA SER A 70 -13.03 -21.95 -19.91
C SER A 70 -13.57 -20.66 -19.28
N GLU A 71 -13.56 -19.56 -20.02
CA GLU A 71 -14.04 -18.24 -19.58
C GLU A 71 -15.51 -18.00 -19.98
N LEU A 72 -16.22 -19.03 -20.45
CA LEU A 72 -17.64 -18.89 -20.73
C LEU A 72 -18.44 -18.74 -19.43
N LEU A 73 -19.50 -17.92 -19.51
CA LEU A 73 -20.30 -17.50 -18.37
C LEU A 73 -20.86 -18.69 -17.54
N PRO A 74 -21.36 -19.79 -18.13
CA PRO A 74 -21.79 -20.95 -17.34
C PRO A 74 -20.67 -21.64 -16.58
N ILE A 75 -19.46 -21.69 -17.14
CA ILE A 75 -18.30 -22.35 -16.53
C ILE A 75 -17.75 -21.48 -15.40
N ILE A 76 -17.65 -20.17 -15.63
CA ILE A 76 -17.31 -19.20 -14.58
C ILE A 76 -18.34 -19.26 -13.44
N LEU A 77 -19.63 -19.27 -13.77
CA LEU A 77 -20.69 -19.39 -12.75
C LEU A 77 -20.58 -20.72 -12.00
N ALA A 78 -20.36 -21.85 -12.67
CA ALA A 78 -20.21 -23.15 -12.02
C ALA A 78 -18.97 -23.20 -11.10
N ARG A 79 -17.83 -22.63 -11.52
CA ARG A 79 -16.63 -22.54 -10.69
C ARG A 79 -16.85 -21.61 -9.50
N GLY A 80 -17.52 -20.49 -9.74
CA GLY A 80 -17.89 -19.50 -8.73
C GLY A 80 -18.83 -20.08 -7.67
N THR A 81 -19.86 -20.84 -8.08
CA THR A 81 -20.81 -21.49 -7.16
C THR A 81 -20.12 -22.56 -6.32
N VAL A 82 -19.25 -23.39 -6.90
CA VAL A 82 -18.48 -24.38 -6.13
C VAL A 82 -17.57 -23.70 -5.10
N ASN A 83 -16.88 -22.63 -5.49
CA ASN A 83 -16.05 -21.87 -4.55
C ASN A 83 -16.88 -21.20 -3.46
N LEU A 84 -18.03 -20.62 -3.81
CA LEU A 84 -18.96 -20.02 -2.86
C LEU A 84 -19.48 -21.06 -1.87
N CYS A 85 -19.89 -22.25 -2.34
CA CYS A 85 -20.33 -23.34 -1.47
C CYS A 85 -19.20 -23.81 -0.54
N LYS A 86 -17.97 -23.95 -1.03
CA LYS A 86 -16.82 -24.31 -0.19
C LYS A 86 -16.57 -23.27 0.90
N ASN A 87 -16.54 -22.00 0.53
CA ASN A 87 -16.33 -20.91 1.48
C ASN A 87 -17.49 -20.82 2.49
N LEU A 88 -18.74 -20.97 2.04
CA LEU A 88 -19.91 -20.99 2.91
C LEU A 88 -19.86 -22.14 3.91
N VAL A 89 -19.43 -23.34 3.47
CA VAL A 89 -19.25 -24.50 4.35
C VAL A 89 -18.11 -24.27 5.33
N LEU A 90 -16.98 -23.69 4.90
CA LEU A 90 -15.87 -23.36 5.79
C LEU A 90 -16.30 -22.33 6.84
N THR A 91 -16.97 -21.25 6.43
CA THR A 91 -17.50 -20.24 7.35
C THR A 91 -18.58 -20.81 8.28
N ALA A 92 -19.42 -21.74 7.80
CA ALA A 92 -20.39 -22.43 8.64
C ALA A 92 -19.71 -23.36 9.66
N LYS A 93 -18.64 -24.06 9.28
CA LYS A 93 -17.82 -24.86 10.20
C LYS A 93 -17.18 -23.97 11.27
N GLU A 94 -16.57 -22.85 10.87
CA GLU A 94 -16.00 -21.89 11.81
C GLU A 94 -17.07 -21.29 12.75
N ALA A 95 -18.28 -21.02 12.25
CA ALA A 95 -19.39 -20.53 13.07
C ALA A 95 -19.97 -21.60 14.01
N MET A 96 -19.98 -22.87 13.60
CA MET A 96 -20.38 -24.00 14.46
C MET A 96 -19.30 -24.32 15.50
N GLU A 97 -18.03 -24.23 15.15
CA GLU A 97 -16.89 -24.43 16.05
C GLU A 97 -16.79 -23.29 17.07
N LYS A 98 -17.18 -22.06 16.69
CA LYS A 98 -17.36 -20.95 17.64
C LYS A 98 -18.57 -21.11 18.56
N LYS A 99 -19.41 -22.13 18.34
CA LYS A 99 -20.58 -22.47 19.15
C LYS A 99 -20.37 -23.81 19.88
N GLU A 100 -19.14 -24.08 20.33
CA GLU A 100 -19.02 -24.90 21.54
C GLU A 100 -19.73 -24.16 22.68
N PRO A 101 -20.62 -24.82 23.44
CA PRO A 101 -21.13 -24.23 24.68
C PRO A 101 -19.93 -23.87 25.54
N GLU A 102 -19.93 -22.68 26.14
CA GLU A 102 -18.98 -22.39 27.22
C GLU A 102 -18.99 -23.60 28.16
N PRO A 103 -17.83 -24.24 28.40
CA PRO A 103 -17.79 -25.28 29.42
C PRO A 103 -18.26 -24.61 30.70
N GLU A 104 -19.34 -25.14 31.29
CA GLU A 104 -19.71 -24.80 32.67
C GLU A 104 -18.42 -24.77 33.46
N GLU A 105 -18.10 -23.60 34.03
CA GLU A 105 -16.81 -23.40 34.68
C GLU A 105 -16.50 -24.62 35.54
N PRO A 106 -15.36 -25.30 35.31
CA PRO A 106 -15.08 -26.53 36.03
C PRO A 106 -15.17 -26.22 37.51
N THR A 107 -16.12 -26.87 38.19
CA THR A 107 -16.49 -26.60 39.59
C THR A 107 -15.20 -26.49 40.40
N GLU A 108 -15.09 -25.51 41.30
CA GLU A 108 -13.84 -25.24 42.04
C GLU A 108 -13.22 -26.52 42.62
N GLU A 109 -14.03 -27.51 42.99
CA GLU A 109 -13.62 -28.84 43.42
C GLU A 109 -12.82 -29.62 42.37
N PHE A 110 -13.23 -29.64 41.10
CA PHE A 110 -12.52 -30.34 40.02
C PHE A 110 -11.17 -29.68 39.72
N LEU A 111 -11.12 -28.35 39.68
CA LEU A 111 -9.86 -27.60 39.56
C LEU A 111 -8.96 -27.82 40.79
N ALA A 112 -9.53 -27.88 42.00
CA ALA A 112 -8.79 -28.16 43.23
C ALA A 112 -8.23 -29.60 43.24
N GLN A 113 -8.97 -30.55 42.69
CA GLN A 113 -8.58 -31.96 42.62
C GLN A 113 -7.47 -32.17 41.58
N GLN A 114 -7.57 -31.54 40.41
CA GLN A 114 -6.50 -31.56 39.41
C GLN A 114 -5.22 -30.85 39.91
N ARG A 115 -5.35 -29.76 40.69
CA ARG A 115 -4.21 -29.11 41.37
C ARG A 115 -3.59 -30.00 42.45
N ARG A 116 -4.38 -30.83 43.13
CA ARG A 116 -3.89 -31.80 44.14
C ARG A 116 -3.17 -32.98 43.48
N GLU A 117 -3.69 -33.52 42.39
CA GLU A 117 -3.02 -34.60 41.64
C GLU A 117 -1.72 -34.12 41.00
N LYS A 118 -1.69 -32.92 40.40
CA LYS A 118 -0.45 -32.30 39.90
C LYS A 118 0.54 -31.92 41.00
N ARG A 119 0.11 -31.88 42.27
CA ARG A 119 0.96 -31.67 43.46
C ARG A 119 1.54 -32.96 44.04
N ALA A 120 1.22 -34.13 43.48
CA ALA A 120 1.79 -35.39 43.97
C ALA A 120 3.32 -35.41 43.75
N ALA A 121 4.02 -35.31 44.89
CA ALA A 121 5.45 -35.52 45.12
C ALA A 121 6.42 -34.81 44.17
N ALA A 122 6.63 -33.51 44.40
CA ALA A 122 7.86 -32.88 43.98
C ALA A 122 9.05 -33.61 44.65
N PRO A 123 10.11 -34.00 43.91
CA PRO A 123 11.29 -34.61 44.50
C PRO A 123 11.85 -33.67 45.58
N PRO A 124 12.41 -34.22 46.69
CA PRO A 124 12.97 -33.39 47.75
C PRO A 124 14.00 -32.44 47.14
N GLN A 125 13.79 -31.14 47.35
CA GLN A 125 14.71 -30.10 46.90
C GLN A 125 16.10 -30.40 47.50
N PRO A 126 17.19 -30.34 46.71
CA PRO A 126 18.52 -30.51 47.26
C PRO A 126 18.78 -29.42 48.31
N GLU A 127 19.29 -29.80 49.48
CA GLU A 127 19.67 -28.85 50.52
C GLU A 127 20.80 -27.96 50.00
N PHE A 128 20.45 -26.76 49.56
CA PHE A 128 21.43 -25.72 49.25
C PHE A 128 21.88 -25.10 50.56
N LYS A 129 23.13 -25.36 50.96
CA LYS A 129 23.81 -24.54 51.97
C LYS A 129 24.10 -23.17 51.36
N PHE A 130 23.28 -22.19 51.72
CA PHE A 130 23.55 -20.79 51.43
C PHE A 130 24.57 -20.26 52.44
N GLU A 131 25.77 -19.94 51.96
CA GLU A 131 26.64 -19.02 52.68
C GLU A 131 25.98 -17.65 52.61
N VAL A 132 25.50 -17.18 53.77
CA VAL A 132 24.95 -15.84 53.91
C VAL A 132 26.08 -14.86 53.60
N ALA A 133 25.98 -14.14 52.49
CA ALA A 133 26.95 -13.13 52.10
C ALA A 133 27.01 -12.04 53.17
N GLN A 134 28.01 -12.12 54.05
CA GLN A 134 28.30 -11.11 55.05
C GLN A 134 28.96 -9.93 54.33
N GLY A 135 28.20 -8.84 54.15
CA GLY A 135 28.70 -7.63 53.48
C GLY A 135 27.68 -6.88 52.62
N LEU A 136 26.44 -7.36 52.50
CA LEU A 136 25.38 -6.62 51.83
C LEU A 136 24.99 -5.37 52.65
N LYS A 137 25.52 -4.22 52.25
CA LYS A 137 25.07 -2.92 52.72
C LYS A 137 23.66 -2.70 52.19
N ALA A 138 22.69 -2.51 53.09
CA ALA A 138 21.33 -2.18 52.71
C ALA A 138 21.36 -0.91 51.83
N VAL A 139 20.92 -1.03 50.57
CA VAL A 139 20.69 0.13 49.71
C VAL A 139 19.42 0.79 50.24
N THR A 140 19.58 1.89 50.96
CA THR A 140 18.46 2.72 51.39
C THR A 140 17.78 3.28 50.15
N THR A 141 16.47 3.06 50.01
CA THR A 141 15.64 3.64 48.94
C THR A 141 15.43 5.15 49.13
N ASN A 142 15.99 5.73 50.19
CA ASN A 142 15.87 7.13 50.60
C ASN A 142 17.23 7.84 50.53
N ASP A 143 18.08 7.52 49.56
CA ASP A 143 19.25 8.34 49.24
C ASP A 143 18.82 9.53 48.38
N PRO A 144 18.91 10.79 48.88
CA PRO A 144 18.50 11.98 48.12
C PRO A 144 19.25 12.12 46.79
N ASN A 145 20.45 11.53 46.68
CA ASN A 145 21.23 11.55 45.45
C ASN A 145 20.68 10.59 44.40
N MET A 146 20.14 9.45 44.84
CA MET A 146 19.50 8.46 43.97
C MET A 146 18.15 8.96 43.47
N GLU A 147 17.38 9.64 44.33
CA GLU A 147 16.13 10.32 43.95
C GLU A 147 16.38 11.44 42.93
N LYS A 148 17.42 12.26 43.13
CA LYS A 148 17.86 13.26 42.15
C LYS A 148 18.29 12.63 40.82
N LYS A 149 18.96 11.48 40.85
CA LYS A 149 19.35 10.75 39.64
C LYS A 149 18.13 10.24 38.87
N TYR A 150 17.15 9.63 39.54
CA TYR A 150 15.91 9.17 38.91
C TYR A 150 15.04 10.34 38.41
N ALA A 151 15.03 11.47 39.12
CA ALA A 151 14.35 12.70 38.68
C ALA A 151 15.03 13.34 37.47
N ALA A 152 16.37 13.28 37.38
CA ALA A 152 17.10 13.73 36.20
C ALA A 152 16.86 12.80 35.01
N GLU A 153 16.85 11.48 35.21
CA GLU A 153 16.52 10.51 34.16
C GLU A 153 15.09 10.67 33.64
N SER A 154 14.11 10.95 34.52
CA SER A 154 12.74 11.21 34.10
C SER A 154 12.58 12.55 33.38
N ALA A 155 13.32 13.59 33.77
CA ALA A 155 13.36 14.87 33.06
C ALA A 155 13.97 14.72 31.65
N VAL A 156 15.00 13.89 31.48
CA VAL A 156 15.58 13.56 30.16
C VAL A 156 14.57 12.78 29.30
N VAL A 157 13.77 11.89 29.89
CA VAL A 157 12.67 11.21 29.18
C VAL A 157 11.56 12.18 28.78
N ALA A 158 11.26 13.18 29.60
CA ALA A 158 10.31 14.24 29.27
C ALA A 158 10.80 15.19 28.17
N GLN A 159 12.13 15.35 28.01
CA GLN A 159 12.75 16.08 26.90
C GLN A 159 12.80 15.31 25.57
N LYS A 160 12.48 14.01 25.56
CA LYS A 160 12.31 13.27 24.30
C LYS A 160 11.17 13.90 23.51
N GLN A 161 11.25 13.82 22.18
CA GLN A 161 10.32 14.49 21.26
C GLN A 161 8.89 13.90 21.24
N SER A 162 8.28 13.73 22.42
CA SER A 162 6.91 13.28 22.59
C SER A 162 5.96 14.34 22.03
N GLY A 163 5.20 13.99 20.98
CA GLY A 163 4.24 14.90 20.35
C GLY A 163 4.83 15.85 19.31
N SER A 164 6.12 15.74 18.98
CA SER A 164 6.67 16.39 17.79
C SER A 164 6.15 15.70 16.53
N SER A 165 5.92 16.47 15.46
CA SER A 165 5.48 15.93 14.18
C SER A 165 6.52 14.94 13.63
N TRP A 166 6.08 13.72 13.31
CA TRP A 166 6.97 12.69 12.78
C TRP A 166 7.55 13.10 11.43
N THR A 167 8.88 13.05 11.32
CA THR A 167 9.55 13.35 10.06
C THR A 167 9.58 12.11 9.16
N PRO A 168 9.61 12.28 7.83
CA PRO A 168 9.65 11.16 6.89
C PRO A 168 10.84 10.22 7.08
N ASP A 169 12.01 10.76 7.45
CA ASP A 169 13.22 9.98 7.73
C ASP A 169 13.06 9.14 9.01
N GLU A 170 12.42 9.69 10.05
CA GLU A 170 12.07 8.95 11.27
C GLU A 170 11.05 7.85 11.00
N LEU A 171 10.10 8.09 10.09
CA LEU A 171 9.11 7.08 9.68
C LEU A 171 9.79 5.93 8.93
N ALA A 172 10.75 6.22 8.04
CA ALA A 172 11.55 5.18 7.36
C ALA A 172 12.42 4.39 8.34
N HIS A 173 13.07 5.08 9.29
CA HIS A 173 13.82 4.43 10.37
C HIS A 173 12.94 3.57 11.27
N LEU A 174 11.73 4.02 11.60
CA LEU A 174 10.76 3.27 12.36
C LEU A 174 10.41 1.95 11.65
N VAL A 175 10.10 2.01 10.36
CA VAL A 175 9.80 0.82 9.55
C VAL A 175 10.96 -0.15 9.57
N ARG A 176 12.18 0.32 9.23
CA ARG A 176 13.38 -0.51 9.20
C ARG A 176 13.69 -1.18 10.55
N LEU A 177 13.63 -0.43 11.64
CA LEU A 177 13.85 -0.97 12.99
C LEU A 177 12.79 -2.01 13.36
N SER A 178 11.54 -1.80 12.92
CA SER A 178 10.42 -2.68 13.22
C SER A 178 10.47 -4.01 12.45
N THR A 179 11.04 -4.04 11.23
CA THR A 179 11.05 -5.20 10.36
C THR A 179 12.37 -5.97 10.40
N GLU A 180 13.50 -5.28 10.44
CA GLU A 180 14.83 -5.90 10.32
C GLU A 180 15.46 -6.17 11.69
N LYS A 181 15.39 -5.18 12.60
CA LYS A 181 16.18 -5.21 13.85
C LYS A 181 15.41 -5.81 15.01
N TYR A 182 14.13 -5.46 15.14
CA TYR A 182 13.28 -5.90 16.25
C TYR A 182 11.97 -6.47 15.70
N PRO A 183 11.97 -7.74 15.24
CA PRO A 183 10.77 -8.39 14.72
C PRO A 183 9.73 -8.62 15.82
N ALA A 184 8.50 -8.99 15.41
CA ALA A 184 7.41 -9.29 16.33
C ALA A 184 7.80 -10.43 17.30
N GLY A 185 7.61 -10.20 18.60
CA GLY A 185 8.02 -11.13 19.67
C GLY A 185 9.29 -10.74 20.44
N THR A 186 10.00 -9.69 20.01
CA THR A 186 11.18 -9.20 20.75
C THR A 186 10.77 -8.57 22.09
N PRO A 187 11.35 -8.97 23.25
CA PRO A 187 11.04 -8.36 24.54
C PRO A 187 11.53 -6.90 24.57
N ASN A 188 10.74 -6.01 25.18
CA ASN A 188 11.01 -4.58 25.29
C ASN A 188 11.30 -3.88 23.94
N ARG A 189 10.71 -4.39 22.85
CA ARG A 189 10.85 -3.85 21.49
C ARG A 189 10.63 -2.34 21.42
N TRP A 190 9.52 -1.87 21.99
CA TRP A 190 9.10 -0.47 21.91
C TRP A 190 10.04 0.46 22.69
N GLU A 191 10.59 0.00 23.81
CA GLU A 191 11.59 0.74 24.57
C GLU A 191 12.91 0.87 23.79
N GLN A 192 13.35 -0.21 23.14
CA GLN A 192 14.57 -0.21 22.33
C GLN A 192 14.40 0.68 21.09
N MET A 193 13.25 0.64 20.45
CA MET A 193 12.93 1.51 19.31
C MET A 193 12.81 2.98 19.72
N GLY A 194 12.15 3.27 20.84
CA GLY A 194 12.04 4.64 21.38
C GLY A 194 13.39 5.25 21.73
N ARG A 195 14.33 4.45 22.28
CA ARG A 195 15.71 4.89 22.53
C ARG A 195 16.44 5.29 21.25
N VAL A 196 16.29 4.52 20.16
CA VAL A 196 16.96 4.81 18.88
C VAL A 196 16.31 5.99 18.15
N LEU A 197 14.98 6.12 18.23
CA LEU A 197 14.22 7.19 17.59
C LEU A 197 14.13 8.47 18.44
N ASN A 198 14.76 8.51 19.61
CA ASN A 198 14.63 9.60 20.60
C ASN A 198 13.17 10.00 20.90
N ARG A 199 12.27 9.01 20.87
CA ARG A 199 10.83 9.16 21.13
C ARG A 199 10.43 8.29 22.32
N THR A 200 9.30 8.61 22.93
CA THR A 200 8.75 7.77 24.00
C THR A 200 8.21 6.46 23.40
N PRO A 201 8.29 5.33 24.13
CA PRO A 201 7.80 4.05 23.61
C PRO A 201 6.30 4.11 23.27
N GLU A 202 5.52 4.92 23.98
CA GLU A 202 4.09 5.13 23.74
C GLU A 202 3.83 5.78 22.37
N ASP A 203 4.62 6.79 21.99
CA ASP A 203 4.50 7.48 20.69
C ASP A 203 4.90 6.56 19.53
N VAL A 204 5.93 5.73 19.73
CA VAL A 204 6.35 4.70 18.77
C VAL A 204 5.26 3.65 18.56
N ILE A 205 4.60 3.20 19.63
CA ILE A 205 3.49 2.23 19.56
C ILE A 205 2.31 2.84 18.78
N ALA A 206 1.93 4.07 19.11
CA ALA A 206 0.85 4.78 18.42
C ALA A 206 1.16 4.97 16.92
N MET A 207 2.38 5.39 16.58
CA MET A 207 2.76 5.61 15.18
C MET A 207 2.89 4.31 14.38
N ALA A 208 3.46 3.26 14.97
CA ALA A 208 3.53 1.95 14.34
C ALA A 208 2.13 1.36 14.09
N GLY A 209 1.19 1.57 15.01
CA GLY A 209 -0.21 1.21 14.84
C GLY A 209 -0.89 1.98 13.69
N LYS A 210 -0.67 3.31 13.63
CA LYS A 210 -1.16 4.16 12.53
C LYS A 210 -0.58 3.73 11.17
N MET A 211 0.71 3.43 11.10
CA MET A 211 1.37 2.95 9.89
C MET A 211 0.80 1.61 9.39
N LYS A 212 0.44 0.70 10.31
CA LYS A 212 -0.19 -0.58 9.96
C LYS A 212 -1.60 -0.40 9.36
N GLN A 213 -2.29 0.68 9.71
CA GLN A 213 -3.63 1.00 9.22
C GLN A 213 -3.64 1.88 7.96
N MET A 214 -2.53 2.53 7.62
CA MET A 214 -2.40 3.30 6.37
C MET A 214 -2.33 2.38 5.14
N LYS A 215 -3.08 2.73 4.09
CA LYS A 215 -2.96 2.05 2.79
C LYS A 215 -1.63 2.44 2.13
N GLN A 216 -1.11 1.57 1.28
CA GLN A 216 0.17 1.77 0.58
C GLN A 216 0.20 3.09 -0.23
N GLU A 217 -0.97 3.55 -0.68
CA GLU A 217 -1.17 4.82 -1.39
C GLU A 217 -0.87 6.05 -0.51
N ASP A 218 -1.27 6.04 0.77
CA ASP A 218 -1.03 7.15 1.71
C ASP A 218 0.44 7.25 2.11
N TYR A 219 1.13 6.09 2.18
CA TYR A 219 2.57 6.02 2.41
C TYR A 219 3.36 6.65 1.25
N THR A 220 2.96 6.38 0.00
CA THR A 220 3.57 7.04 -1.17
C THR A 220 3.34 8.55 -1.18
N LYS A 221 2.19 9.01 -0.69
CA LYS A 221 1.85 10.44 -0.59
C LYS A 221 2.68 11.18 0.47
N LEU A 222 2.98 10.52 1.59
CA LEU A 222 3.88 11.05 2.63
C LEU A 222 5.34 11.10 2.15
N LEU A 223 5.81 10.06 1.45
CA LEU A 223 7.13 10.08 0.81
C LEU A 223 7.24 11.17 -0.25
N MET A 224 6.18 11.41 -1.04
CA MET A 224 6.16 12.46 -2.05
C MET A 224 6.13 13.87 -1.44
N THR A 225 5.49 14.04 -0.27
CA THR A 225 5.51 15.29 0.52
C THR A 225 6.91 15.58 1.09
N SER A 226 7.67 14.55 1.46
CA SER A 226 9.04 14.68 2.00
C SER A 226 10.06 15.23 1.00
N ILE A 227 9.87 14.96 -0.29
CA ILE A 227 10.69 15.51 -1.38
C ILE A 227 10.45 17.04 -1.50
N GLN A 228 9.29 17.54 -1.06
CA GLN A 228 8.97 18.97 -1.07
C GLN A 228 9.47 19.73 0.19
N GLN A 229 9.89 19.02 1.24
CA GLN A 229 10.20 19.59 2.56
C GLN A 229 11.68 19.51 2.99
N SER A 230 12.57 18.89 2.20
CA SER A 230 14.01 18.76 2.51
C SER A 230 14.91 19.87 1.95
N VAL A 231 14.34 21.01 1.53
CA VAL A 231 15.11 22.20 1.14
C VAL A 231 14.98 23.28 2.21
N PRO A 232 16.09 23.73 2.83
CA PRO A 232 16.10 24.80 3.84
C PRO A 232 15.38 26.08 3.36
N ALA A 233 14.64 26.71 4.27
CA ALA A 233 13.67 27.76 3.98
C ALA A 233 14.25 29.14 3.58
N GLU A 234 15.57 29.28 3.41
CA GLU A 234 16.20 30.57 3.10
C GLU A 234 16.57 30.77 1.62
N GLU A 235 16.44 29.76 0.76
CA GLU A 235 16.66 29.91 -0.70
C GLU A 235 15.37 29.79 -1.54
N LYS A 236 14.19 29.85 -0.89
CA LYS A 236 12.87 29.75 -1.56
C LYS A 236 12.37 31.03 -2.23
N GLU A 237 13.12 32.13 -2.19
CA GLU A 237 12.72 33.37 -2.88
C GLU A 237 13.24 33.52 -4.31
N LYS A 238 13.83 32.49 -4.95
CA LYS A 238 14.29 32.68 -6.35
C LYS A 238 14.10 31.56 -7.38
N CYS A 239 13.40 30.46 -7.09
CA CYS A 239 13.28 29.39 -8.10
C CYS A 239 11.95 28.62 -8.21
N GLU A 240 10.96 28.86 -7.33
CA GLU A 240 9.58 28.38 -7.52
C GLU A 240 8.62 29.57 -7.62
N GLU A 241 8.89 30.48 -8.57
CA GLU A 241 7.92 31.50 -8.94
C GLU A 241 6.74 30.84 -9.64
N GLU A 242 5.63 30.79 -8.91
CA GLU A 242 4.26 30.67 -9.38
C GLU A 242 4.11 31.32 -10.77
N TRP A 243 3.67 30.54 -11.77
CA TRP A 243 3.57 31.01 -13.16
C TRP A 243 2.72 32.27 -13.23
N SER A 244 3.36 33.42 -13.48
CA SER A 244 2.63 34.68 -13.65
C SER A 244 1.74 34.60 -14.89
N GLN A 245 0.65 35.36 -14.89
CA GLN A 245 -0.26 35.43 -16.03
C GLN A 245 0.45 35.94 -17.29
N GLU A 246 1.48 36.77 -17.14
CA GLU A 246 2.32 37.27 -18.24
C GLU A 246 3.21 36.16 -18.81
N GLU A 247 3.88 35.40 -17.95
CA GLU A 247 4.70 34.25 -18.33
C GLU A 247 3.86 33.17 -19.00
N GLN A 248 2.66 32.92 -18.50
CA GLN A 248 1.70 31.98 -19.08
C GLN A 248 1.28 32.43 -20.49
N LYS A 249 1.00 33.71 -20.71
CA LYS A 249 0.68 34.26 -22.04
C LYS A 249 1.85 34.11 -23.01
N VAL A 250 3.08 34.37 -22.57
CA VAL A 250 4.29 34.20 -23.39
C VAL A 250 4.50 32.73 -23.74
N PHE A 251 4.34 31.83 -22.78
CA PHE A 251 4.42 30.39 -23.00
C PHE A 251 3.38 29.87 -23.97
N GLU A 252 2.13 30.33 -23.89
CA GLU A 252 1.08 29.96 -24.84
C GLU A 252 1.39 30.45 -26.26
N LYS A 253 1.90 31.68 -26.41
CA LYS A 253 2.38 32.19 -27.71
C LYS A 253 3.55 31.37 -28.24
N ALA A 254 4.52 31.04 -27.39
CA ALA A 254 5.67 30.22 -27.76
C ALA A 254 5.25 28.79 -28.16
N LEU A 255 4.25 28.20 -27.51
CA LEU A 255 3.68 26.90 -27.89
C LEU A 255 3.02 26.90 -29.27
N GLN A 256 2.44 28.03 -29.69
CA GLN A 256 1.90 28.22 -31.04
C GLN A 256 3.00 28.43 -32.08
N LYS A 257 4.03 29.22 -31.72
CA LYS A 257 5.20 29.50 -32.56
C LYS A 257 6.04 28.25 -32.84
N PHE A 258 6.16 27.36 -31.84
CA PHE A 258 6.92 26.11 -31.94
C PHE A 258 5.97 24.89 -31.80
N PRO A 259 5.40 24.38 -32.91
CA PRO A 259 4.48 23.25 -32.88
C PRO A 259 5.16 21.89 -32.60
N LYS A 260 4.37 20.83 -32.49
CA LYS A 260 4.87 19.46 -32.29
C LYS A 260 5.71 19.01 -33.50
N GLY A 261 6.93 18.55 -33.24
CA GLY A 261 7.89 18.10 -34.27
C GLY A 261 9.03 19.07 -34.56
N THR A 262 9.06 20.25 -33.91
CA THR A 262 10.21 21.14 -33.94
C THR A 262 11.35 20.56 -33.09
N ASP A 263 12.55 20.45 -33.66
CA ASP A 263 13.76 20.05 -32.91
C ASP A 263 14.01 21.05 -31.77
N GLU A 264 14.47 20.61 -30.61
CA GLU A 264 14.79 21.51 -29.47
C GLU A 264 13.62 22.41 -29.02
N ARG A 265 12.37 22.01 -29.32
CA ARG A 265 11.15 22.78 -29.03
C ARG A 265 11.14 23.41 -27.64
N TRP A 266 11.48 22.62 -26.62
CA TRP A 266 11.43 23.07 -25.23
C TRP A 266 12.53 24.06 -24.85
N GLU A 267 13.68 24.00 -25.53
CA GLU A 267 14.78 24.95 -25.32
C GLU A 267 14.40 26.31 -25.90
N ARG A 268 13.88 26.34 -27.13
CA ARG A 268 13.39 27.59 -27.75
C ARG A 268 12.23 28.23 -26.99
N ILE A 269 11.33 27.40 -26.43
CA ILE A 269 10.24 27.92 -25.58
C ILE A 269 10.80 28.50 -24.27
N SER A 270 11.80 27.85 -23.65
CA SER A 270 12.43 28.42 -22.45
C SER A 270 13.19 29.71 -22.74
N GLU A 271 13.86 29.80 -23.89
CA GLU A 271 14.55 31.03 -24.33
C GLU A 271 13.56 32.19 -24.55
N GLU A 272 12.39 31.92 -25.14
CA GLU A 272 11.36 32.94 -25.38
C GLU A 272 10.71 33.45 -24.08
N ILE A 273 10.69 32.62 -23.03
CA ILE A 273 10.18 33.01 -21.70
C ILE A 273 11.26 33.69 -20.87
N GLY A 274 12.53 33.29 -21.02
CA GLY A 274 13.70 33.87 -20.36
C GLY A 274 13.80 33.61 -18.85
N THR A 275 12.67 33.48 -18.15
CA THR A 275 12.59 33.30 -16.69
C THR A 275 12.46 31.84 -16.26
N LYS A 276 12.00 30.95 -17.14
CA LYS A 276 11.73 29.54 -16.82
C LYS A 276 12.63 28.60 -17.63
N SER A 277 13.15 27.58 -16.96
CA SER A 277 14.01 26.56 -17.57
C SER A 277 13.21 25.57 -18.44
N LYS A 278 13.89 24.88 -19.37
CA LYS A 278 13.35 23.78 -20.19
C LYS A 278 12.53 22.78 -19.36
N LYS A 279 13.02 22.42 -18.17
CA LYS A 279 12.34 21.47 -17.26
C LYS A 279 11.01 22.03 -16.75
N GLN A 280 10.98 23.29 -16.30
CA GLN A 280 9.77 23.96 -15.82
C GLN A 280 8.72 24.13 -16.92
N VAL A 281 9.16 24.48 -18.14
CA VAL A 281 8.31 24.58 -19.33
C VAL A 281 7.66 23.23 -19.69
N MET A 282 8.41 22.13 -19.63
CA MET A 282 7.88 20.77 -19.88
C MET A 282 6.87 20.33 -18.82
N VAL A 283 7.16 20.59 -17.54
CA VAL A 283 6.24 20.28 -16.43
C VAL A 283 4.93 21.05 -16.59
N ARG A 284 5.00 22.34 -16.91
CA ARG A 284 3.82 23.17 -17.13
C ARG A 284 2.97 22.70 -18.32
N PHE A 285 3.62 22.33 -19.42
CA PHE A 285 2.93 21.77 -20.58
C PHE A 285 2.16 20.49 -20.22
N LYS A 286 2.79 19.60 -19.45
CA LYS A 286 2.16 18.34 -19.01
C LYS A 286 0.92 18.62 -18.16
N GLN A 287 1.02 19.50 -17.17
CA GLN A 287 -0.11 19.93 -16.34
C GLN A 287 -1.27 20.47 -17.18
N LEU A 288 -0.99 21.37 -18.13
CA LEU A 288 -2.02 21.95 -19.01
C LEU A 288 -2.70 20.86 -19.87
N SER A 289 -1.92 19.91 -20.39
CA SER A 289 -2.44 18.81 -21.21
C SER A 289 -3.33 17.85 -20.43
N GLU A 290 -3.08 17.66 -19.13
CA GLU A 290 -3.88 16.83 -18.24
C GLU A 290 -5.18 17.54 -17.87
N MET A 291 -5.12 18.84 -17.55
CA MET A 291 -6.31 19.66 -17.29
C MET A 291 -7.26 19.70 -18.50
N ILE A 292 -6.74 19.85 -19.72
CA ILE A 292 -7.56 19.82 -20.95
C ILE A 292 -8.20 18.45 -21.16
N ARG A 293 -7.44 17.36 -20.94
CA ARG A 293 -7.96 15.99 -21.05
C ARG A 293 -9.07 15.74 -20.04
N LYS A 294 -8.87 16.15 -18.79
CA LYS A 294 -9.86 16.01 -17.70
C LYS A 294 -11.13 16.81 -18.00
N LYS A 295 -10.99 18.07 -18.42
CA LYS A 295 -12.14 18.90 -18.81
C LYS A 295 -12.90 18.33 -20.02
N LYS A 296 -12.19 17.70 -20.96
CA LYS A 296 -12.82 17.03 -22.10
C LYS A 296 -13.61 15.79 -21.68
N THR A 297 -13.08 14.99 -20.75
CA THR A 297 -13.81 13.83 -20.21
C THR A 297 -15.00 14.25 -19.35
N GLU A 298 -14.88 15.33 -18.59
CA GLU A 298 -15.98 15.90 -17.79
C GLU A 298 -17.10 16.44 -18.67
N ASN A 299 -16.78 17.09 -19.80
CA ASN A 299 -17.78 17.60 -20.75
C ASN A 299 -18.39 16.52 -21.68
N LEU A 300 -17.89 15.28 -21.65
CA LEU A 300 -18.41 14.16 -22.44
C LEU A 300 -19.36 13.24 -21.66
N ASN A 301 -19.45 13.43 -20.34
CA ASN A 301 -20.38 12.75 -19.44
C ASN A 301 -21.56 13.66 -19.12
#